data_AF-A0A9W6XYI5-F1
#
_entry.id   AF-A0A9W6XYI5-F1
#
_cell.length_a   1.000
_cell.length_b   1.000
_cell.length_c   1.000
_cell.angle_alpha   90.00
_cell.angle_beta   90.00
_cell.angle_gamma   90.00
#
_symmetry.space_group_name_H-M   'P 1'
#
loop_
_entity.id
_entity.type
_entity.pdbx_description
1 polymer ?
#
loop_
_entity_poly.entity_id
_entity_poly.type
_entity_poly.pdbx_seq_one_letter_code
_entity_poly.pdbx_strand_id
1 'polypeptide(L)'
;MEKPSPGSINQDSEDLPSLLCVGTTQGQLEDVMFGVVNPTLEVMRIKASYVDDLSGAAVLATVEEPTLDEPFKSLVVKWMELDIPLHTTNLVKNRDYIYAEATDIVKLPSGERVGYHLLHSINFPHTHELPNRIRGHLSICAFFRQIGEGVTEVYLAGIMDPAGGLVRHLVIPNMASTFLSVLKYAHCGQMKKLAWMLEKRYKESRSLGKPNKKAQCVTCRASITGRRLGDFGKTDATCKLCFSFVCHSCKIHKKISFITPDLLLSKRNVTFCGLCLAEMNKSDASEAARAQISDNYPVNHHNSSTTSETSSSS
;
A
#
# COMPACT_ATOMS: atom_id res chain seq x y z
N MET A 1 -43.80 52.52 7.72
CA MET A 1 -42.99 51.72 8.66
C MET A 1 -43.52 50.30 8.55
N GLU A 2 -42.78 49.27 8.16
CA GLU A 2 -41.37 49.10 7.83
C GLU A 2 -41.28 48.06 6.70
N LYS A 3 -40.32 48.28 5.80
CA LYS A 3 -39.94 47.34 4.75
C LYS A 3 -38.99 46.33 5.40
N PRO A 4 -39.15 45.01 5.21
CA PRO A 4 -38.18 44.06 5.76
C PRO A 4 -36.83 44.30 5.08
N SER A 5 -35.82 44.50 5.92
CA SER A 5 -34.41 44.61 5.54
C SER A 5 -33.96 43.33 4.81
N PRO A 6 -33.17 43.44 3.72
CA PRO A 6 -32.53 42.27 3.16
C PRO A 6 -31.42 41.88 4.14
N GLY A 7 -31.73 40.92 5.01
CA GLY A 7 -30.71 40.21 5.78
C GLY A 7 -29.73 39.61 4.78
N SER A 8 -28.49 40.05 4.87
CA SER A 8 -27.35 39.46 4.18
C SER A 8 -27.31 37.96 4.47
N ILE A 9 -27.80 37.17 3.51
CA ILE A 9 -27.38 35.79 3.39
C ILE A 9 -25.89 35.90 3.07
N ASN A 10 -25.03 35.68 4.06
CA ASN A 10 -23.63 35.35 3.82
C ASN A 10 -23.64 34.03 3.04
N GLN A 11 -23.72 34.14 1.71
CA GLN A 11 -23.36 33.09 0.77
C GLN A 11 -21.82 32.97 0.76
N ASP A 12 -21.24 32.58 1.88
CA ASP A 12 -19.95 31.90 1.87
C ASP A 12 -20.23 30.40 1.99
N SER A 13 -21.00 29.85 1.05
CA SER A 13 -20.85 28.44 0.73
C SER A 13 -19.52 28.32 -0.01
N GLU A 14 -18.42 28.28 0.72
CA GLU A 14 -17.10 27.99 0.15
C GLU A 14 -17.15 26.57 -0.43
N ASP A 15 -17.50 26.44 -1.71
CA ASP A 15 -17.64 25.16 -2.40
C ASP A 15 -16.36 24.34 -2.18
N LEU A 16 -16.49 23.16 -1.57
CA LEU A 16 -15.35 22.29 -1.29
C LEU A 16 -14.62 21.91 -2.59
N PRO A 17 -13.28 21.92 -2.64
CA PRO A 17 -12.57 21.53 -3.84
C PRO A 17 -12.83 20.05 -4.15
N SER A 18 -13.58 19.80 -5.22
CA SER A 18 -13.75 18.48 -5.82
C SER A 18 -12.64 18.25 -6.84
N LEU A 19 -12.06 17.06 -6.84
CA LEU A 19 -11.07 16.63 -7.82
C LEU A 19 -11.57 15.40 -8.56
N LEU A 20 -11.22 15.34 -9.84
CA LEU A 20 -11.43 14.19 -10.71
C LEU A 20 -10.09 13.83 -11.35
N CYS A 21 -9.71 12.56 -11.22
CA CYS A 21 -8.56 11.98 -11.90
C CYS A 21 -9.06 10.78 -12.71
N VAL A 22 -8.89 10.85 -14.03
CA VAL A 22 -9.22 9.77 -14.96
C VAL A 22 -8.01 9.49 -15.82
N GLY A 23 -7.71 8.22 -16.05
CA GLY A 23 -6.60 7.83 -16.89
C GLY A 23 -6.33 6.34 -16.82
N THR A 24 -5.09 5.96 -17.06
CA THR A 24 -4.67 4.55 -17.07
C THR A 24 -3.37 4.39 -16.31
N THR A 25 -3.19 3.23 -15.67
CA THR A 25 -1.94 2.80 -15.05
C THR A 25 -1.47 1.46 -15.63
N GLN A 26 -0.17 1.23 -15.58
CA GLN A 26 0.46 -0.02 -16.02
C GLN A 26 0.42 -1.05 -14.89
N GLY A 27 -0.20 -2.20 -15.17
CA GLY A 27 -0.39 -3.29 -14.22
C GLY A 27 -1.72 -4.01 -14.44
N GLN A 28 -1.82 -5.22 -13.91
CA GLN A 28 -3.10 -5.93 -13.82
C GLN A 28 -3.93 -5.35 -12.66
N LEU A 29 -5.25 -5.54 -12.72
CA LEU A 29 -6.18 -5.10 -11.69
C LEU A 29 -5.79 -5.63 -10.31
N GLU A 30 -5.37 -6.88 -10.23
CA GLU A 30 -4.92 -7.52 -8.99
C GLU A 30 -3.63 -6.90 -8.47
N ASP A 31 -2.70 -6.46 -9.33
CA ASP A 31 -1.51 -5.71 -8.88
C ASP A 31 -1.92 -4.37 -8.27
N VAL A 32 -2.88 -3.67 -8.89
CA VAL A 32 -3.40 -2.40 -8.36
C VAL A 32 -4.06 -2.64 -7.00
N MET A 33 -4.97 -3.60 -6.91
CA MET A 33 -5.71 -3.89 -5.69
C MET A 33 -4.82 -4.46 -4.58
N PHE A 34 -3.78 -5.21 -4.92
CA PHE A 34 -2.78 -5.62 -3.95
C PHE A 34 -1.93 -4.45 -3.43
N GLY A 35 -1.68 -3.44 -4.28
CA GLY A 35 -1.10 -2.17 -3.85
C GLY A 35 -2.01 -1.38 -2.92
N VAL A 36 -3.32 -1.36 -3.22
CA VAL A 36 -4.35 -0.65 -2.47
C VAL A 36 -4.52 -1.23 -1.06
N VAL A 37 -4.79 -2.53 -0.97
CA VAL A 37 -5.19 -3.20 0.29
C VAL A 37 -4.08 -3.11 1.35
N ASN A 38 -4.42 -2.61 2.53
CA ASN A 38 -3.48 -2.37 3.62
C ASN A 38 -4.17 -2.43 5.00
N PRO A 39 -4.70 -3.59 5.41
CA PRO A 39 -5.59 -3.67 6.57
C PRO A 39 -4.87 -3.47 7.91
N THR A 40 -3.56 -3.74 7.98
CA THR A 40 -2.76 -3.60 9.21
C THR A 40 -1.77 -2.44 9.12
N LEU A 41 -1.28 -1.98 10.27
CA LEU A 41 -0.28 -0.92 10.36
C LEU A 41 1.01 -1.26 9.61
N GLU A 42 1.44 -2.52 9.66
CA GLU A 42 2.63 -3.00 8.96
C GLU A 42 2.47 -2.90 7.43
N VAL A 43 1.34 -3.38 6.90
CA VAL A 43 1.06 -3.30 5.46
C VAL A 43 0.87 -1.85 5.03
N MET A 44 0.31 -1.00 5.89
CA MET A 44 0.19 0.43 5.65
C MET A 44 1.57 1.11 5.58
N ARG A 45 2.52 0.77 6.47
CA ARG A 45 3.91 1.26 6.39
C ARG A 45 4.60 0.82 5.09
N ILE A 46 4.38 -0.42 4.67
CA ILE A 46 4.90 -0.91 3.38
C ILE A 46 4.29 -0.11 2.22
N LYS A 47 2.97 0.12 2.20
CA LYS A 47 2.28 0.92 1.18
C LYS A 47 2.86 2.34 1.09
N ALA A 48 2.92 3.05 2.22
CA ALA A 48 3.46 4.41 2.30
C ALA A 48 4.90 4.48 1.75
N SER A 49 5.70 3.43 1.96
CA SER A 49 7.08 3.36 1.46
C SER A 49 7.21 3.38 -0.08
N TYR A 50 6.15 3.06 -0.81
CA TYR A 50 6.11 3.04 -2.28
C TYR A 50 5.26 4.14 -2.89
N VAL A 51 4.26 4.61 -2.15
CA VAL A 51 3.26 5.56 -2.62
C VAL A 51 3.63 6.99 -2.20
N ASP A 52 4.33 7.17 -1.07
CA ASP A 52 4.79 8.47 -0.55
C ASP A 52 3.62 9.45 -0.35
N ASP A 53 2.53 8.98 0.25
CA ASP A 53 1.25 9.68 0.36
C ASP A 53 0.94 10.25 1.75
N LEU A 54 1.63 9.82 2.82
CA LEU A 54 1.26 10.13 4.21
C LEU A 54 2.47 10.49 5.08
N SER A 55 2.32 11.50 5.94
CA SER A 55 3.32 11.85 6.97
C SER A 55 3.06 11.16 8.31
N GLY A 56 1.80 10.79 8.58
CA GLY A 56 1.41 10.01 9.75
C GLY A 56 0.22 9.09 9.45
N ALA A 57 0.16 7.94 10.11
CA ALA A 57 -0.84 6.91 9.85
C ALA A 57 -1.06 5.98 11.05
N ALA A 58 -2.33 5.61 11.30
CA ALA A 58 -2.70 4.57 12.26
C ALA A 58 -3.93 3.79 11.80
N VAL A 59 -3.98 2.51 12.16
CA VAL A 59 -5.19 1.68 12.08
C VAL A 59 -5.90 1.77 13.41
N LEU A 60 -7.15 2.25 13.41
CA LEU A 60 -7.94 2.46 14.63
C LEU A 60 -8.84 1.27 14.95
N ALA A 61 -9.44 0.66 13.91
CA ALA A 61 -10.27 -0.52 14.06
C ALA A 61 -10.35 -1.28 12.72
N THR A 62 -10.42 -2.60 12.79
CA THR A 62 -10.70 -3.47 11.65
C THR A 62 -12.13 -3.94 11.74
N VAL A 63 -12.94 -3.64 10.73
CA VAL A 63 -14.37 -4.02 10.66
C VAL A 63 -14.55 -5.29 9.83
N GLU A 64 -13.85 -5.37 8.70
CA GLU A 64 -13.82 -6.55 7.83
C GLU A 64 -12.38 -6.84 7.41
N GLU A 65 -11.92 -8.06 7.70
CA GLU A 65 -10.58 -8.56 7.34
C GLU A 65 -10.60 -9.25 5.97
N PRO A 66 -9.52 -9.14 5.16
CA PRO A 66 -9.37 -9.95 3.97
C PRO A 66 -9.37 -11.45 4.30
N THR A 67 -10.00 -12.23 3.42
CA THR A 67 -10.05 -13.70 3.54
C THR A 67 -9.27 -14.35 2.41
N LEU A 68 -9.07 -15.67 2.48
CA LEU A 68 -8.42 -16.39 1.38
C LEU A 68 -9.23 -16.33 0.08
N ASP A 69 -10.55 -16.34 0.18
CA ASP A 69 -11.45 -16.29 -0.98
C ASP A 69 -11.61 -14.85 -1.51
N GLU A 70 -11.61 -13.87 -0.60
CA GLU A 70 -11.76 -12.44 -0.90
C GLU A 70 -10.52 -11.65 -0.41
N PRO A 71 -9.33 -11.84 -1.02
CA PRO A 71 -8.08 -11.31 -0.48
C PRO A 71 -7.89 -9.80 -0.64
N PHE A 72 -8.76 -9.14 -1.40
CA PHE A 72 -8.76 -7.69 -1.59
C PHE A 72 -9.89 -6.98 -0.84
N LYS A 73 -10.78 -7.74 -0.21
CA LYS A 73 -11.93 -7.22 0.51
C LYS A 73 -11.50 -6.79 1.91
N SER A 74 -11.68 -5.52 2.24
CA SER A 74 -11.42 -5.03 3.59
C SER A 74 -12.27 -3.81 3.91
N LEU A 75 -12.55 -3.63 5.20
CA LEU A 75 -13.15 -2.41 5.75
C LEU A 75 -12.43 -2.05 7.05
N VAL A 76 -11.73 -0.92 7.05
CA VAL A 76 -10.85 -0.53 8.15
C VAL A 76 -11.02 0.95 8.48
N VAL A 77 -11.13 1.26 9.77
CA VAL A 77 -11.12 2.65 10.26
C VAL A 77 -9.69 3.08 10.52
N LYS A 78 -9.29 4.21 9.93
CA LYS A 78 -7.93 4.71 9.94
C LYS A 78 -7.86 6.17 10.34
N TRP A 79 -6.71 6.54 10.87
CA TRP A 79 -6.27 7.91 11.04
C TRP A 79 -5.10 8.18 10.10
N MET A 80 -5.07 9.34 9.47
CA MET A 80 -3.90 9.80 8.72
C MET A 80 -3.65 11.29 8.93
N GLU A 81 -2.39 11.68 8.79
CA GLU A 81 -1.94 13.07 8.78
C GLU A 81 -1.33 13.39 7.43
N LEU A 82 -1.72 14.55 6.89
CA LEU A 82 -1.15 15.14 5.68
C LEU A 82 -0.36 16.38 6.06
N ASP A 83 0.91 16.41 5.66
CA ASP A 83 1.74 17.60 5.82
C ASP A 83 1.28 18.71 4.89
N ILE A 84 1.11 19.90 5.46
CA ILE A 84 0.84 21.10 4.67
C ILE A 84 2.11 21.94 4.59
N PRO A 85 2.40 22.58 3.45
CA PRO A 85 3.49 23.53 3.36
C PRO A 85 3.43 24.55 4.51
N LEU A 86 4.60 24.86 5.09
CA LEU A 86 4.75 25.79 6.22
C LEU A 86 4.18 25.29 7.56
N HIS A 87 3.83 24.01 7.73
CA HIS A 87 3.39 23.49 9.02
C HIS A 87 4.44 23.63 10.14
N THR A 88 5.73 23.73 9.78
CA THR A 88 6.84 23.93 10.73
C THR A 88 7.00 25.37 11.21
N THR A 89 6.29 26.35 10.61
CA THR A 89 6.48 27.78 10.92
C THR A 89 5.51 28.31 11.99
N ASN A 90 4.75 27.43 12.67
CA ASN A 90 3.64 27.75 13.59
C ASN A 90 2.49 28.58 12.99
N LEU A 91 2.59 29.02 11.73
CA LEU A 91 1.55 29.78 11.02
C LEU A 91 0.47 28.90 10.43
N VAL A 92 0.79 27.63 10.16
CA VAL A 92 -0.11 26.66 9.53
C VAL A 92 -0.10 25.38 10.37
N LYS A 93 -1.28 24.81 10.64
CA LYS A 93 -1.40 23.51 11.32
C LYS A 93 -1.48 22.37 10.31
N ASN A 94 -1.01 21.19 10.67
CA ASN A 94 -1.25 19.99 9.85
C ASN A 94 -2.73 19.58 9.88
N ARG A 95 -3.12 18.79 8.87
CA ARG A 95 -4.49 18.27 8.74
C ARG A 95 -4.49 16.80 9.03
N ASP A 96 -5.40 16.40 9.91
CA ASP A 96 -5.64 15.00 10.21
C ASP A 96 -7.04 14.57 9.76
N TYR A 97 -7.17 13.28 9.43
CA TYR A 97 -8.41 12.71 8.93
C TYR A 97 -8.64 11.38 9.64
N ILE A 98 -9.90 11.16 10.02
CA ILE A 98 -10.38 9.85 10.47
C ILE A 98 -11.42 9.39 9.46
N TYR A 99 -11.24 8.18 8.93
CA TYR A 99 -12.02 7.68 7.81
C TYR A 99 -12.18 6.16 7.86
N ALA A 100 -13.29 5.68 7.33
CA ALA A 100 -13.44 4.29 6.92
C ALA A 100 -12.84 4.13 5.51
N GLU A 101 -11.98 3.14 5.33
CA GLU A 101 -11.44 2.72 4.05
C GLU A 101 -12.02 1.36 3.68
N ALA A 102 -12.64 1.27 2.50
CA ALA A 102 -13.18 0.04 1.95
C ALA A 102 -12.49 -0.31 0.63
N THR A 103 -12.15 -1.58 0.43
CA THR A 103 -11.53 -2.08 -0.80
C THR A 103 -12.16 -3.41 -1.18
N ASP A 104 -12.29 -3.70 -2.48
CA ASP A 104 -12.53 -5.05 -3.01
C ASP A 104 -12.41 -5.09 -4.55
N ILE A 105 -12.51 -6.28 -5.14
CA ILE A 105 -12.83 -6.49 -6.55
C ILE A 105 -14.22 -7.11 -6.67
N VAL A 106 -15.14 -6.40 -7.33
CA VAL A 106 -16.49 -6.89 -7.60
C VAL A 106 -16.67 -7.26 -9.06
N LYS A 107 -17.61 -8.17 -9.32
CA LYS A 107 -18.09 -8.48 -10.66
C LYS A 107 -19.44 -7.79 -10.88
N LEU A 108 -19.50 -6.88 -11.85
CA LEU A 108 -20.72 -6.17 -12.22
C LEU A 108 -21.71 -7.11 -12.93
N PRO A 109 -23.01 -6.75 -13.01
CA PRO A 109 -23.99 -7.51 -13.81
C PRO A 109 -23.61 -7.64 -15.29
N SER A 110 -22.81 -6.71 -15.82
CA SER A 110 -22.22 -6.79 -17.18
C SER A 110 -21.20 -7.93 -17.32
N GLY A 111 -20.74 -8.51 -16.22
CA GLY A 111 -19.67 -9.50 -16.16
C GLY A 111 -18.28 -8.89 -15.99
N GLU A 112 -18.14 -7.57 -16.10
CA GLU A 112 -16.87 -6.86 -15.90
C GLU A 112 -16.41 -6.93 -14.45
N ARG A 113 -15.09 -6.99 -14.25
CA ARG A 113 -14.46 -6.91 -12.93
C ARG A 113 -13.98 -5.50 -12.68
N VAL A 114 -14.36 -4.95 -11.52
CA VAL A 114 -14.02 -3.60 -11.10
C VAL A 114 -13.48 -3.65 -9.68
N GLY A 115 -12.26 -3.17 -9.50
CA GLY A 115 -11.72 -2.90 -8.18
C GLY A 115 -12.25 -1.57 -7.66
N TYR A 116 -12.54 -1.47 -6.36
CA TYR A 116 -12.88 -0.19 -5.73
C TYR A 116 -11.96 0.13 -4.55
N HIS A 117 -11.78 1.42 -4.29
CA HIS A 117 -11.09 1.96 -3.12
C HIS A 117 -11.86 3.19 -2.65
N LEU A 118 -12.57 3.05 -1.55
CA LEU A 118 -13.44 4.09 -1.01
C LEU A 118 -12.86 4.58 0.30
N LEU A 119 -12.80 5.90 0.48
CA LEU A 119 -12.44 6.52 1.75
C LEU A 119 -13.55 7.51 2.10
N HIS A 120 -14.09 7.41 3.31
CA HIS A 120 -15.09 8.36 3.78
C HIS A 120 -14.83 8.72 5.24
N SER A 121 -14.78 10.01 5.54
CA SER A 121 -14.58 10.48 6.90
C SER A 121 -15.72 10.03 7.81
N ILE A 122 -15.37 9.57 9.01
CA ILE A 122 -16.34 9.16 10.03
C ILE A 122 -15.99 9.80 11.37
N ASN A 123 -17.00 10.02 12.21
CA ASN A 123 -16.85 10.57 13.55
C ASN A 123 -17.53 9.66 14.57
N PHE A 124 -16.87 9.37 15.69
CA PHE A 124 -17.43 8.61 16.81
C PHE A 124 -16.80 9.07 18.13
N PRO A 125 -17.36 8.78 19.31
CA PRO A 125 -16.93 9.41 20.57
C PRO A 125 -15.43 9.32 20.90
N HIS A 126 -14.73 8.30 20.40
CA HIS A 126 -13.30 8.10 20.63
C HIS A 126 -12.39 8.95 19.70
N THR A 127 -12.96 9.63 18.69
CA THR A 127 -12.23 10.38 17.66
C THR A 127 -12.06 11.86 17.99
N HIS A 128 -11.60 12.15 19.22
CA HIS A 128 -11.38 13.52 19.68
C HIS A 128 -10.37 14.27 18.80
N GLU A 129 -10.47 15.60 18.82
CA GLU A 129 -9.51 16.46 18.11
C GLU A 129 -8.14 16.39 18.79
N LEU A 130 -7.10 16.25 17.98
CA LEU A 130 -5.72 16.22 18.46
C LEU A 130 -5.16 17.66 18.53
N PRO A 131 -4.33 17.98 19.54
CA PRO A 131 -3.69 19.28 19.62
C PRO A 131 -2.77 19.53 18.41
N ASN A 132 -2.63 20.80 18.03
CA ASN A 132 -1.80 21.30 16.93
C ASN A 132 -2.16 20.79 15.52
N ARG A 133 -3.36 20.23 15.35
CA ARG A 133 -3.91 19.78 14.07
C ARG A 133 -5.29 20.39 13.85
N ILE A 134 -5.76 20.35 12.61
CA ILE A 134 -7.14 20.66 12.27
C ILE A 134 -7.74 19.42 11.60
N ARG A 135 -8.88 18.97 12.14
CA ARG A 135 -9.63 17.83 11.58
C ARG A 135 -10.24 18.23 10.24
N GLY A 136 -9.80 17.57 9.18
CA GLY A 136 -10.42 17.66 7.87
C GLY A 136 -11.46 16.56 7.65
N HIS A 137 -12.23 16.71 6.58
CA HIS A 137 -13.17 15.71 6.10
C HIS A 137 -12.87 15.34 4.66
N LEU A 138 -13.05 14.07 4.31
CA LEU A 138 -12.90 13.61 2.94
C LEU A 138 -13.99 12.62 2.56
N SER A 139 -14.27 12.56 1.26
CA SER A 139 -15.03 11.49 0.65
C SER A 139 -14.46 11.24 -0.74
N ILE A 140 -13.86 10.08 -0.94
CA ILE A 140 -13.12 9.71 -2.14
C ILE A 140 -13.60 8.34 -2.62
N CYS A 141 -13.86 8.21 -3.91
CA CYS A 141 -14.12 6.95 -4.57
C CYS A 141 -13.15 6.75 -5.74
N ALA A 142 -12.43 5.63 -5.70
CA ALA A 142 -11.62 5.16 -6.81
C ALA A 142 -12.19 3.86 -7.35
N PHE A 143 -12.22 3.73 -8.67
CA PHE A 143 -12.57 2.53 -9.40
C PHE A 143 -11.46 2.18 -10.39
N PHE A 144 -11.19 0.89 -10.50
CA PHE A 144 -10.12 0.33 -11.32
C PHE A 144 -10.70 -0.75 -12.23
N ARG A 145 -10.50 -0.62 -13.54
CA ARG A 145 -11.05 -1.56 -14.53
C ARG A 145 -9.97 -2.04 -15.48
N GLN A 146 -9.85 -3.35 -15.67
CA GLN A 146 -8.92 -3.91 -16.64
C GLN A 146 -9.44 -3.64 -18.06
N ILE A 147 -8.66 -2.94 -18.89
CA ILE A 147 -9.05 -2.62 -20.28
C ILE A 147 -8.16 -3.29 -21.34
N GLY A 148 -7.08 -3.93 -20.92
CA GLY A 148 -6.18 -4.72 -21.78
C GLY A 148 -5.11 -5.42 -20.95
N GLU A 149 -4.32 -6.30 -21.54
CA GLU A 149 -3.24 -7.00 -20.80
C GLU A 149 -2.27 -5.99 -20.19
N GLY A 150 -2.17 -5.97 -18.85
CA GLY A 150 -1.26 -5.08 -18.14
C GLY A 150 -1.65 -3.61 -18.17
N VAL A 151 -2.88 -3.27 -18.58
CA VAL A 151 -3.38 -1.88 -18.58
C VAL A 151 -4.70 -1.80 -17.81
N THR A 152 -4.69 -1.00 -16.74
CA THR A 152 -5.85 -0.76 -15.87
C THR A 152 -6.28 0.70 -15.98
N GLU A 153 -7.55 0.92 -16.33
CA GLU A 153 -8.22 2.20 -16.28
C GLU A 153 -8.48 2.62 -14.83
N VAL A 154 -8.32 3.91 -14.56
CA VAL A 154 -8.50 4.53 -13.25
C VAL A 154 -9.56 5.60 -13.38
N TYR A 155 -10.56 5.54 -12.52
CA TYR A 155 -11.49 6.63 -12.25
C TYR A 155 -11.41 6.96 -10.76
N LEU A 156 -11.08 8.20 -10.41
CA LEU A 156 -10.98 8.65 -9.03
C LEU A 156 -11.66 10.00 -8.91
N ALA A 157 -12.66 10.09 -8.05
CA ALA A 157 -13.34 11.33 -7.74
C ALA A 157 -13.42 11.51 -6.23
N GLY A 158 -13.36 12.75 -5.77
CA GLY A 158 -13.56 13.00 -4.36
C GLY A 158 -13.45 14.45 -3.97
N ILE A 159 -13.85 14.69 -2.73
CA ILE A 159 -13.88 15.98 -2.09
C ILE A 159 -13.01 15.86 -0.84
N MET A 160 -12.18 16.88 -0.58
CA MET A 160 -11.41 16.99 0.66
C MET A 160 -11.60 18.41 1.19
N ASP A 161 -12.16 18.50 2.40
CA ASP A 161 -12.24 19.72 3.18
C ASP A 161 -10.95 19.90 4.00
N PRO A 162 -10.12 20.90 3.69
CA PRO A 162 -8.93 21.20 4.48
C PRO A 162 -9.23 21.86 5.83
N ALA A 163 -10.49 22.22 6.12
CA ALA A 163 -10.93 22.94 7.31
C ALA A 163 -10.02 24.15 7.62
N GLY A 164 -10.26 25.29 6.95
CA GLY A 164 -9.59 26.56 7.25
C GLY A 164 -9.22 27.41 6.03
N GLY A 165 -10.13 28.34 5.69
CA GLY A 165 -10.06 29.43 4.69
C GLY A 165 -8.79 29.55 3.84
N LEU A 166 -7.94 30.55 4.13
CA LEU A 166 -6.81 31.02 3.30
C LEU A 166 -5.77 29.93 2.91
N VAL A 167 -5.84 28.75 3.54
CA VAL A 167 -4.94 27.61 3.29
C VAL A 167 -5.38 26.78 2.08
N ARG A 168 -6.57 27.03 1.52
CA ARG A 168 -7.12 26.28 0.37
C ARG A 168 -6.13 26.16 -0.81
N HIS A 169 -5.48 27.26 -1.21
CA HIS A 169 -4.50 27.23 -2.30
C HIS A 169 -3.24 26.41 -2.00
N LEU A 170 -2.88 26.26 -0.73
CA LEU A 170 -1.75 25.44 -0.30
C LEU A 170 -2.10 23.94 -0.25
N VAL A 171 -3.39 23.61 -0.09
CA VAL A 171 -3.84 22.21 0.04
C VAL A 171 -4.18 21.57 -1.30
N ILE A 172 -4.69 22.32 -2.28
CA ILE A 172 -5.05 21.78 -3.61
C ILE A 172 -3.89 21.00 -4.28
N PRO A 173 -2.63 21.49 -4.30
CA PRO A 173 -1.52 20.72 -4.88
C PRO A 173 -1.26 19.41 -4.13
N ASN A 174 -1.38 19.41 -2.80
CA ASN A 174 -1.22 18.21 -1.99
C ASN A 174 -2.35 17.21 -2.28
N MET A 175 -3.59 17.68 -2.35
CA MET A 175 -4.74 16.86 -2.76
C MET A 175 -4.54 16.23 -4.14
N ALA A 176 -4.08 17.02 -5.12
CA ALA A 176 -3.78 16.51 -6.45
C ALA A 176 -2.68 15.44 -6.42
N SER A 177 -1.63 15.63 -5.61
CA SER A 177 -0.59 14.62 -5.39
C SER A 177 -1.14 13.33 -4.78
N THR A 178 -2.01 13.45 -3.75
CA THR A 178 -2.71 12.30 -3.15
C THR A 178 -3.56 11.56 -4.19
N PHE A 179 -4.25 12.29 -5.08
CA PHE A 179 -5.04 11.67 -6.15
C PHE A 179 -4.16 10.95 -7.18
N LEU A 180 -3.03 11.55 -7.55
CA LEU A 180 -2.07 10.95 -8.47
C LEU A 180 -1.31 9.75 -7.87
N SER A 181 -1.38 9.56 -6.55
CA SER A 181 -0.77 8.42 -5.85
C SER A 181 -1.28 7.06 -6.36
N VAL A 182 -2.50 7.02 -6.92
CA VAL A 182 -3.09 5.82 -7.55
C VAL A 182 -2.23 5.25 -8.67
N LEU A 183 -1.44 6.09 -9.35
CA LEU A 183 -0.52 5.66 -10.41
C LEU A 183 0.61 4.76 -9.86
N LYS A 184 0.87 4.81 -8.55
CA LYS A 184 1.90 4.01 -7.87
C LYS A 184 1.35 2.70 -7.30
N TYR A 185 0.03 2.47 -7.30
CA TYR A 185 -0.58 1.28 -6.67
C TYR A 185 -0.16 -0.02 -7.35
N ALA A 186 -0.19 -0.10 -8.67
CA ALA A 186 0.29 -1.28 -9.39
C ALA A 186 1.76 -1.60 -9.07
N HIS A 187 2.62 -0.58 -9.05
CA HIS A 187 4.02 -0.75 -8.65
C HIS A 187 4.15 -1.23 -7.20
N CYS A 188 3.36 -0.69 -6.28
CA CYS A 188 3.31 -1.14 -4.88
C CYS A 188 2.94 -2.62 -4.79
N GLY A 189 1.87 -3.06 -5.47
CA GLY A 189 1.46 -4.46 -5.51
C GLY A 189 2.53 -5.37 -6.11
N GLN A 190 3.18 -4.95 -7.20
CA GLN A 190 4.31 -5.68 -7.78
C GLN A 190 5.48 -5.84 -6.81
N MET A 191 5.80 -4.80 -6.01
CA MET A 191 6.86 -4.90 -5.01
C MET A 191 6.48 -5.78 -3.82
N LYS A 192 5.23 -5.73 -3.35
CA LYS A 192 4.70 -6.67 -2.34
C LYS A 192 4.77 -8.12 -2.86
N LYS A 193 4.34 -8.34 -4.12
CA LYS A 193 4.39 -9.64 -4.80
C LYS A 193 5.81 -10.17 -4.90
N LEU A 194 6.76 -9.30 -5.26
CA LEU A 194 8.17 -9.63 -5.34
C LEU A 194 8.77 -9.98 -3.97
N ALA A 195 8.37 -9.28 -2.90
CA ALA A 195 8.78 -9.59 -1.53
C ALA A 195 8.32 -10.99 -1.11
N TRP A 196 7.04 -11.33 -1.36
CA TRP A 196 6.50 -12.65 -1.10
C TRP A 196 7.24 -13.75 -1.91
N MET A 197 7.46 -13.54 -3.21
CA MET A 197 8.19 -14.50 -4.04
C MET A 197 9.61 -14.74 -3.55
N LEU A 198 10.30 -13.69 -3.07
CA LEU A 198 11.63 -13.83 -2.47
C LEU A 198 11.61 -14.74 -1.25
N GLU A 199 10.66 -14.53 -0.35
CA GLU A 199 10.53 -15.33 0.85
C GLU A 199 10.22 -16.80 0.52
N LYS A 200 9.25 -17.04 -0.36
CA LYS A 200 8.89 -18.37 -0.86
C LYS A 200 10.11 -19.10 -1.44
N ARG A 201 10.84 -18.48 -2.38
CA ARG A 201 12.03 -19.07 -3.01
C ARG A 201 13.18 -19.28 -2.03
N TYR A 202 13.32 -18.40 -1.03
CA TYR A 202 14.34 -18.55 0.00
C TYR A 202 14.06 -19.74 0.93
N LYS A 203 12.80 -19.93 1.33
CA LYS A 203 12.34 -21.10 2.10
C LYS A 203 12.60 -22.39 1.30
N GLU A 204 12.21 -22.43 0.03
CA GLU A 204 12.43 -23.58 -0.89
C GLU A 204 13.93 -23.90 -1.10
N SER A 205 14.78 -22.88 -1.26
CA SER A 205 16.22 -23.08 -1.44
C SER A 205 16.92 -23.61 -0.20
N ARG A 206 16.43 -23.30 1.01
CA ARG A 206 16.97 -23.86 2.25
C ARG A 206 16.70 -25.36 2.37
N SER A 207 15.55 -25.82 1.90
CA SER A 207 15.20 -27.26 1.89
C SER A 207 15.93 -28.06 0.81
N LEU A 208 16.13 -27.48 -0.38
CA LEU A 208 16.65 -28.22 -1.55
C LEU A 208 18.17 -28.09 -1.75
N GLY A 209 18.85 -27.27 -0.95
CA GLY A 209 20.27 -26.95 -1.13
C GLY A 209 20.52 -26.00 -2.32
N LYS A 210 21.75 -25.51 -2.45
CA LYS A 210 22.12 -24.59 -3.55
C LYS A 210 22.33 -25.38 -4.84
N PRO A 211 21.54 -25.14 -5.92
CA PRO A 211 21.78 -25.79 -7.19
C PRO A 211 23.16 -25.42 -7.73
N ASN A 212 23.94 -26.42 -8.15
CA ASN A 212 25.25 -26.21 -8.75
C ASN A 212 25.10 -25.65 -10.18
N LYS A 213 24.99 -24.34 -10.31
CA LYS A 213 24.71 -23.65 -11.59
C LYS A 213 26.00 -23.26 -12.29
N LYS A 214 26.07 -23.51 -13.60
CA LYS A 214 27.16 -23.05 -14.47
C LYS A 214 27.37 -21.54 -14.28
N ALA A 215 28.62 -21.09 -14.28
CA ALA A 215 29.01 -19.68 -14.15
C ALA A 215 28.70 -18.87 -15.43
N GLN A 216 27.43 -18.85 -15.85
CA GLN A 216 26.93 -18.17 -17.03
C GLN A 216 25.73 -17.30 -16.65
N CYS A 217 25.62 -16.14 -17.29
CA CYS A 217 24.47 -15.26 -17.13
C CYS A 217 23.18 -15.99 -17.56
N VAL A 218 22.18 -15.99 -16.68
CA VAL A 218 20.87 -16.63 -16.97
C VAL A 218 20.13 -15.95 -18.13
N THR A 219 20.37 -14.66 -18.35
CA THR A 219 19.70 -13.86 -19.38
C THR A 219 20.41 -13.98 -20.73
N CYS A 220 21.69 -13.60 -20.82
CA CYS A 220 22.42 -13.50 -22.10
C CYS A 220 23.41 -14.64 -22.35
N ARG A 221 23.50 -15.63 -21.45
CA ARG A 221 24.42 -16.78 -21.52
C ARG A 221 25.92 -16.45 -21.52
N ALA A 222 26.30 -15.17 -21.47
CA ALA A 222 27.69 -14.76 -21.33
C ALA A 222 28.36 -15.41 -20.09
N SER A 223 29.57 -15.91 -20.27
CA SER A 223 30.38 -16.46 -19.17
C SER A 223 30.65 -15.37 -18.13
N ILE A 224 30.48 -15.70 -16.86
CA ILE A 224 30.78 -14.81 -15.75
C ILE A 224 32.26 -15.00 -15.42
N THR A 225 33.11 -14.22 -16.10
CA THR A 225 34.56 -14.22 -15.88
C THR A 225 34.93 -13.33 -14.69
N GLY A 226 35.96 -13.70 -13.93
CA GLY A 226 36.50 -12.86 -12.84
C GLY A 226 36.20 -13.29 -11.40
N ARG A 227 35.66 -14.49 -11.15
CA ARG A 227 35.66 -15.07 -9.79
C ARG A 227 36.93 -15.85 -9.55
N ARG A 228 37.77 -15.38 -8.62
CA ARG A 228 38.78 -16.22 -7.98
C ARG A 228 38.08 -17.20 -7.06
N LEU A 229 38.63 -18.42 -6.94
CA LEU A 229 38.23 -19.39 -5.92
C LEU A 229 38.31 -18.71 -4.55
N GLY A 230 37.17 -18.53 -3.86
CA GLY A 230 37.11 -17.84 -2.56
C GLY A 230 36.23 -16.57 -2.49
N ASP A 231 35.73 -16.04 -3.62
CA ASP A 231 34.85 -14.84 -3.63
C ASP A 231 33.38 -15.16 -3.30
N PHE A 232 33.15 -15.85 -2.16
CA PHE A 232 31.84 -16.28 -1.67
C PHE A 232 30.96 -15.11 -1.15
N GLY A 233 31.41 -13.86 -1.30
CA GLY A 233 30.82 -12.67 -0.67
C GLY A 233 30.13 -11.66 -1.61
N LYS A 234 30.33 -11.69 -2.94
CA LYS A 234 29.65 -10.75 -3.85
C LYS A 234 28.20 -11.19 -4.12
N THR A 235 27.33 -10.79 -3.21
CA THR A 235 25.89 -11.12 -3.15
C THR A 235 25.08 -10.54 -4.31
N ASP A 236 25.61 -9.60 -5.08
CA ASP A 236 24.91 -8.82 -6.12
C ASP A 236 24.94 -9.47 -7.52
N ALA A 237 25.75 -10.50 -7.73
CA ALA A 237 25.93 -11.15 -9.04
C ALA A 237 24.98 -12.34 -9.30
N THR A 238 23.96 -12.51 -8.45
CA THR A 238 22.94 -13.58 -8.56
C THR A 238 21.55 -13.01 -8.48
N CYS A 239 20.63 -13.53 -9.28
CA CYS A 239 19.21 -13.23 -9.13
C CYS A 239 18.70 -13.87 -7.83
N LYS A 240 18.00 -13.12 -6.99
CA LYS A 240 17.50 -13.64 -5.70
C LYS A 240 16.23 -14.50 -5.79
N LEU A 241 15.62 -14.61 -6.97
CA LEU A 241 14.50 -15.53 -7.21
C LEU A 241 14.98 -16.89 -7.73
N CYS A 242 15.72 -16.89 -8.83
CA CYS A 242 16.18 -18.16 -9.42
C CYS A 242 17.55 -18.61 -8.91
N PHE A 243 18.28 -17.80 -8.14
CA PHE A 243 19.64 -18.09 -7.65
C PHE A 243 20.69 -18.32 -8.76
N SER A 244 20.36 -18.05 -10.02
CA SER A 244 21.30 -18.10 -11.15
C SER A 244 22.15 -16.84 -11.22
N PHE A 245 23.31 -16.94 -11.85
CA PHE A 245 24.18 -15.78 -12.08
C PHE A 245 23.58 -14.80 -13.08
N VAL A 246 23.87 -13.51 -12.87
CA VAL A 246 23.47 -12.42 -13.77
C VAL A 246 24.68 -11.51 -13.98
N CYS A 247 25.00 -11.18 -15.22
CA CYS A 247 26.09 -10.27 -15.53
C CYS A 247 25.70 -8.81 -15.20
N HIS A 248 26.69 -7.91 -15.16
CA HIS A 248 26.47 -6.50 -14.86
C HIS A 248 25.45 -5.84 -15.81
N SER A 249 25.46 -6.19 -17.10
CA SER A 249 24.55 -5.59 -18.09
C SER A 249 23.11 -6.13 -18.00
N CYS A 250 22.90 -7.29 -17.36
CA CYS A 250 21.59 -7.92 -17.25
C CYS A 250 20.99 -7.84 -15.83
N LYS A 251 21.74 -7.31 -14.86
CA LYS A 251 21.26 -7.21 -13.48
C LYS A 251 20.26 -6.05 -13.35
N ILE A 252 19.13 -6.33 -12.73
CA ILE A 252 18.09 -5.33 -12.47
C ILE A 252 17.93 -5.23 -10.95
N HIS A 253 18.05 -4.03 -10.41
CA HIS A 253 17.88 -3.80 -8.98
C HIS A 253 16.47 -3.28 -8.69
N LYS A 254 15.80 -3.86 -7.69
CA LYS A 254 14.54 -3.33 -7.14
C LYS A 254 14.71 -3.06 -5.65
N LYS A 255 14.14 -1.95 -5.17
CA LYS A 255 14.09 -1.60 -3.75
C LYS A 255 12.90 -2.31 -3.11
N ILE A 256 13.17 -3.30 -2.27
CA ILE A 256 12.15 -4.07 -1.58
C ILE A 256 12.07 -3.63 -0.13
N SER A 257 10.86 -3.29 0.31
CA SER A 257 10.50 -2.89 1.67
C SER A 257 10.08 -4.14 2.45
N PHE A 258 10.51 -4.22 3.71
CA PHE A 258 10.12 -5.27 4.64
C PHE A 258 10.06 -4.67 6.05
N ILE A 259 9.26 -5.29 6.90
CA ILE A 259 9.23 -4.98 8.33
C ILE A 259 10.24 -5.89 9.03
N THR A 260 11.14 -5.31 9.81
CA THR A 260 12.12 -6.03 10.61
C THR A 260 11.52 -6.52 11.94
N PRO A 261 12.15 -7.47 12.66
CA PRO A 261 11.60 -8.00 13.92
C PRO A 261 11.39 -6.96 15.03
N ASP A 262 12.07 -5.82 14.95
CA ASP A 262 11.89 -4.63 15.80
C ASP A 262 10.76 -3.71 15.31
N LEU A 263 9.93 -4.18 14.37
CA LEU A 263 8.78 -3.50 13.77
C LEU A 263 9.15 -2.24 12.97
N LEU A 264 10.42 -2.09 12.57
CA LEU A 264 10.86 -0.98 11.74
C LEU A 264 10.76 -1.29 10.25
N LEU A 265 10.53 -0.24 9.45
CA LEU A 265 10.54 -0.36 7.99
C LEU A 265 11.99 -0.31 7.50
N SER A 266 12.39 -1.30 6.70
CA SER A 266 13.70 -1.30 6.06
C SER A 266 13.58 -1.57 4.57
N LYS A 267 14.49 -0.96 3.78
CA LYS A 267 14.56 -1.09 2.32
C LYS A 267 15.88 -1.70 1.90
N ARG A 268 15.84 -2.75 1.08
CA ARG A 268 17.03 -3.39 0.51
C ARG A 268 17.01 -3.32 -1.01
N ASN A 269 18.17 -3.02 -1.60
CA ASN A 269 18.36 -3.22 -3.03
C ASN A 269 18.57 -4.71 -3.29
N VAL A 270 17.71 -5.29 -4.12
CA VAL A 270 17.73 -6.73 -4.43
C VAL A 270 17.95 -6.93 -5.93
N THR A 271 18.87 -7.83 -6.28
CA THR A 271 19.19 -8.16 -7.68
C THR A 271 18.27 -9.21 -8.27
N PHE A 272 17.76 -8.94 -9.46
CA PHE A 272 16.96 -9.86 -10.27
C PHE A 272 17.49 -9.97 -11.70
N CYS A 273 17.17 -11.07 -12.38
CA CYS A 273 17.28 -11.16 -13.84
C CYS A 273 15.95 -10.73 -14.50
N GLY A 274 16.03 -10.29 -15.74
CA GLY A 274 14.83 -9.88 -16.51
C GLY A 274 13.80 -10.99 -16.68
N LEU A 275 14.23 -12.25 -16.78
CA LEU A 275 13.32 -13.40 -16.92
C LEU A 275 12.41 -13.56 -15.70
N CYS A 276 12.96 -13.54 -14.49
CA CYS A 276 12.16 -13.67 -13.28
C CYS A 276 11.26 -12.46 -13.03
N LEU A 277 11.68 -11.25 -13.43
CA LEU A 277 10.82 -10.06 -13.35
C LEU A 277 9.68 -10.13 -14.36
N ALA A 278 9.93 -10.61 -15.57
CA ALA A 278 8.88 -10.82 -16.58
C ALA A 278 7.86 -11.88 -16.14
N GLU A 279 8.33 -12.98 -15.54
CA GLU A 279 7.46 -14.01 -14.95
C GLU A 279 6.61 -13.45 -13.80
N MET A 280 7.22 -12.68 -12.89
CA MET A 280 6.50 -12.01 -11.80
C MET A 280 5.44 -11.04 -12.33
N ASN A 281 5.74 -10.25 -13.36
CA ASN A 281 4.76 -9.33 -13.93
C ASN A 281 3.55 -10.05 -14.56
N LYS A 282 3.68 -11.32 -14.93
CA LYS A 282 2.59 -12.14 -15.48
C LYS A 282 1.84 -12.95 -14.42
N SER A 283 2.39 -13.10 -13.22
CA SER A 283 1.75 -13.88 -12.16
C SER A 283 0.64 -13.07 -11.49
N ASP A 284 -0.43 -13.73 -11.10
CA ASP A 284 -1.54 -13.12 -10.39
C ASP A 284 -1.12 -12.69 -8.97
N ALA A 285 -1.41 -11.44 -8.61
CA ALA A 285 -1.11 -10.91 -7.27
C ALA A 285 -1.99 -11.53 -6.17
N SER A 286 -3.12 -12.15 -6.53
CA SER A 286 -4.04 -12.80 -5.60
C SER A 286 -3.37 -13.95 -4.83
N GLU A 287 -2.41 -14.67 -5.43
CA GLU A 287 -1.66 -15.72 -4.73
C GLU A 287 -0.80 -15.12 -3.61
N ALA A 288 -0.10 -14.01 -3.90
CA ALA A 288 0.72 -13.31 -2.92
C ALA A 288 -0.15 -12.70 -1.81
N ALA A 289 -1.31 -12.13 -2.17
CA ALA A 289 -2.26 -11.57 -1.22
C ALA A 289 -2.80 -12.65 -0.25
N ARG A 290 -3.22 -13.81 -0.77
CA ARG A 290 -3.64 -14.95 0.05
C ARG A 290 -2.54 -15.45 0.98
N ALA A 291 -1.31 -15.56 0.49
CA ALA A 291 -0.20 -16.00 1.32
C ALA A 291 0.10 -15.01 2.45
N GLN A 292 0.01 -13.70 2.18
CA GLN A 292 0.17 -12.68 3.21
C GLN A 292 -0.91 -12.78 4.31
N ILE A 293 -2.13 -13.18 3.95
CA ILE A 293 -3.20 -13.46 4.93
C ILE A 293 -2.85 -14.67 5.78
N SER A 294 -2.40 -15.76 5.16
CA SER A 294 -2.00 -16.99 5.88
C SER A 294 -0.81 -16.76 6.82
N ASP A 295 0.17 -15.95 6.43
CA ASP A 295 1.33 -15.64 7.27
C ASP A 295 0.97 -14.68 8.43
N ASN A 296 -0.08 -13.86 8.28
CA ASN A 296 -0.62 -13.00 9.33
C ASN A 296 -1.57 -13.74 10.29
N TYR A 297 -2.06 -14.93 9.95
CA TYR A 297 -2.88 -15.74 10.85
C TYR A 297 -1.99 -16.27 11.99
N PRO A 298 -2.24 -15.89 13.25
CA PRO A 298 -1.47 -16.41 14.36
C PRO A 298 -1.75 -17.91 14.52
N VAL A 299 -0.69 -18.71 14.53
CA VAL A 299 -0.68 -20.13 14.97
C VAL A 299 -1.06 -20.28 16.46
N ASN A 300 -1.46 -19.20 17.16
CA ASN A 300 -1.65 -19.15 18.60
C ASN A 300 -3.07 -19.51 19.12
N HIS A 301 -3.97 -20.07 18.31
CA HIS A 301 -5.28 -20.52 18.83
C HIS A 301 -5.30 -21.93 19.46
N HIS A 302 -4.17 -22.64 19.48
CA HIS A 302 -4.05 -23.89 20.25
C HIS A 302 -2.95 -23.78 21.31
N ASN A 303 -3.26 -23.12 22.43
CA ASN A 303 -2.83 -23.51 23.78
C ASN A 303 -3.35 -22.47 24.79
N SER A 304 -4.63 -22.58 25.13
CA SER A 304 -5.14 -22.06 26.39
C SER A 304 -5.88 -23.19 27.08
N SER A 305 -5.10 -24.19 27.50
CA SER A 305 -5.53 -25.14 28.51
C SER A 305 -5.41 -24.45 29.86
N THR A 306 -6.58 -24.05 30.34
CA THR A 306 -6.97 -23.60 31.67
C THR A 306 -6.08 -24.15 32.80
N THR A 307 -5.44 -23.24 33.54
CA THR A 307 -5.05 -23.50 34.94
C THR A 307 -5.76 -22.48 35.80
N SER A 308 -6.84 -22.94 36.45
CA SER A 308 -7.54 -22.22 37.49
C SER A 308 -6.72 -22.28 38.77
N GLU A 309 -6.21 -21.14 39.26
CA GLU A 309 -5.65 -21.04 40.60
C GLU A 309 -6.79 -20.71 41.58
N THR A 310 -7.14 -21.70 42.40
CA THR A 310 -7.95 -21.52 43.61
C THR A 310 -7.11 -20.83 44.69
N SER A 311 -7.54 -19.64 45.08
CA SER A 311 -7.07 -18.96 46.29
C SER A 311 -7.63 -19.64 47.55
N SER A 312 -6.77 -20.11 48.45
CA SER A 312 -7.13 -20.41 49.84
C SER A 312 -6.36 -19.48 50.77
N SER A 313 -7.12 -18.62 51.44
CA SER A 313 -6.72 -17.78 52.56
C SER A 313 -6.37 -18.58 53.81
N SER A 314 -5.29 -18.21 54.48
CA SER A 314 -5.11 -18.21 55.95
C SER A 314 -4.04 -17.18 56.29
#